data_AF-A0A433VIG9-F1
#
_entry.id   AF-A0A433VIG9-F1
#
_cell.length_a   1.000
_cell.length_b   1.000
_cell.length_c   1.000
_cell.angle_alpha   90.00
_cell.angle_beta   90.00
_cell.angle_gamma   90.00
#
_symmetry.space_group_name_H-M   'P 1'
#
loop_
_entity.id
_entity.type
_entity.pdbx_description
1 polymer ?
#
loop_
_entity_poly.entity_id
_entity_poly.type
_entity_poly.pdbx_seq_one_letter_code
_entity_poly.pdbx_strand_id
1 'polypeptide(L)'
;MQLQSPIHEQRENIEKQIEVLTNEMTRLKRVNRNWDAGLTITTIILTLFITILSNVNTVKENDRRIITNIIGGVIVAIQSLNNAFPVKQRAGSYRLLQAQAGNLLLDVRHVESLEELHNIEVCLFQLQTEAAKVEM
;
A
#
# COMPACT_ATOMS: atom_id res chain seq x y z
N MET A 1 8.34 -8.18 -44.08
CA MET A 1 7.52 -8.37 -42.86
C MET A 1 8.07 -9.59 -42.16
N GLN A 2 8.85 -9.40 -41.09
CA GLN A 2 9.29 -10.51 -40.24
C GLN A 2 8.10 -10.93 -39.39
N LEU A 3 7.59 -12.15 -39.61
CA LEU A 3 6.62 -12.79 -38.71
C LEU A 3 7.29 -12.88 -37.34
N GLN A 4 6.86 -12.03 -36.40
CA GLN A 4 7.23 -12.20 -35.00
C GLN A 4 6.74 -13.58 -34.57
N SER A 5 7.65 -14.40 -34.01
CA SER A 5 7.30 -15.71 -33.46
C SER A 5 6.17 -15.52 -32.43
N PRO A 6 5.14 -16.39 -32.36
CA PRO A 6 4.05 -16.31 -31.38
C PRO A 6 4.55 -16.24 -29.93
N ILE A 7 5.76 -16.76 -29.67
CA ILE A 7 6.46 -16.66 -28.38
C ILE A 7 6.78 -15.21 -28.02
N HIS A 8 7.17 -14.39 -29.01
CA HIS A 8 7.58 -13.02 -28.79
C HIS A 8 6.40 -12.13 -28.40
N GLU A 9 5.24 -12.34 -29.03
CA GLU A 9 4.00 -11.63 -28.72
C GLU A 9 3.45 -12.02 -27.33
N GLN A 10 3.48 -13.31 -26.98
CA GLN A 10 3.09 -13.78 -25.65
C GLN A 10 4.02 -13.25 -24.55
N ARG A 11 5.33 -13.25 -24.82
CA ARG A 11 6.32 -12.66 -23.91
C ARG A 11 6.07 -11.18 -23.67
N GLU A 12 5.84 -10.40 -24.72
CA GLU A 12 5.56 -8.97 -24.61
C GLU A 12 4.27 -8.70 -23.81
N ASN A 13 3.25 -9.55 -23.98
CA ASN A 13 2.01 -9.45 -23.22
C ASN A 13 2.25 -9.73 -21.72
N ILE A 14 2.94 -10.81 -21.38
CA ILE A 14 3.26 -11.17 -19.99
C ILE A 14 4.14 -10.08 -19.35
N GLU A 15 5.13 -9.56 -20.08
CA GLU A 15 5.96 -8.44 -19.62
C GLU A 15 5.12 -7.21 -19.27
N LYS A 16 4.19 -6.81 -20.15
CA LYS A 16 3.25 -5.72 -19.89
C LYS A 16 2.39 -5.97 -18.66
N GLN A 17 1.88 -7.19 -18.48
CA GLN A 17 1.07 -7.53 -17.30
C GLN A 17 1.86 -7.43 -16.00
N ILE A 18 3.12 -7.90 -15.99
CA ILE A 18 4.01 -7.78 -14.84
C ILE A 18 4.31 -6.30 -14.54
N GLU A 19 4.54 -5.47 -15.56
CA GLU A 19 4.76 -4.03 -15.39
C GLU A 19 3.52 -3.32 -14.82
N VAL A 20 2.33 -3.62 -15.34
CA VAL A 20 1.06 -3.07 -14.82
C VAL A 20 0.87 -3.44 -13.36
N LEU A 21 1.02 -4.72 -13.03
CA LEU A 21 0.89 -5.20 -11.65
C LEU A 21 1.91 -4.52 -10.72
N THR A 22 3.17 -4.39 -11.16
CA THR A 22 4.22 -3.71 -10.39
C THR A 22 3.88 -2.24 -10.14
N ASN A 23 3.33 -1.54 -11.14
CA ASN A 23 2.92 -0.15 -11.02
C ASN A 23 1.73 0.02 -10.06
N GLU A 24 0.74 -0.88 -10.12
CA GLU A 24 -0.39 -0.90 -9.20
C GLU A 24 0.06 -1.12 -7.75
N MET A 25 0.91 -2.12 -7.50
CA MET A 25 1.49 -2.37 -6.18
C MET A 25 2.30 -1.18 -5.65
N THR A 26 3.04 -0.50 -6.54
CA THR A 26 3.76 0.74 -6.20
C THR A 26 2.80 1.83 -5.73
N ARG A 27 1.70 2.02 -6.45
CA ARG A 27 0.67 3.01 -6.12
C ARG A 27 0.00 2.67 -4.79
N LEU A 28 -0.42 1.42 -4.59
CA LEU A 28 -1.07 0.96 -3.35
C LEU A 28 -0.16 1.10 -2.13
N LYS A 29 1.11 0.74 -2.26
CA LYS A 29 2.13 0.96 -1.22
C LYS A 29 2.26 2.42 -0.84
N ARG A 30 2.29 3.35 -1.81
CA ARG A 30 2.36 4.79 -1.52
C ARG A 30 1.10 5.28 -0.82
N VAL A 31 -0.09 4.88 -1.28
CA VAL A 31 -1.36 5.24 -0.65
C VAL A 31 -1.39 4.78 0.80
N ASN A 32 -1.08 3.51 1.07
CA ASN A 32 -1.07 2.96 2.42
C ASN A 32 -0.04 3.65 3.34
N ARG A 33 1.16 3.93 2.82
CA ARG A 33 2.19 4.66 3.58
C ARG A 33 1.76 6.11 3.88
N ASN A 34 1.15 6.78 2.91
CA ASN A 34 0.70 8.16 3.08
C ASN A 34 -0.51 8.24 4.02
N TRP A 35 -1.39 7.24 4.01
CA TRP A 35 -2.52 7.13 4.93
C TRP A 35 -2.03 6.95 6.38
N ASP A 36 -1.12 6.01 6.62
CA ASP A 36 -0.48 5.79 7.94
C ASP A 36 0.20 7.06 8.47
N ALA A 37 1.02 7.69 7.63
CA ALA A 37 1.71 8.93 7.97
C ALA A 37 0.71 10.07 8.25
N GLY A 38 -0.34 10.20 7.44
CA GLY A 38 -1.37 11.23 7.58
C GLY A 38 -2.14 11.11 8.90
N LEU A 39 -2.58 9.90 9.26
CA LEU A 39 -3.25 9.66 10.54
C LEU A 39 -2.32 9.93 11.72
N THR A 40 -1.06 9.49 11.64
CA THR A 40 -0.05 9.73 12.68
C THR A 40 0.21 11.22 12.89
N ILE A 41 0.43 11.97 11.81
CA ILE A 41 0.66 13.42 11.86
C ILE A 41 -0.57 14.13 12.45
N THR A 42 -1.78 13.73 12.05
CA THR A 42 -3.03 14.30 12.57
C THR A 42 -3.15 14.06 14.08
N THR A 43 -2.87 12.84 14.56
CA THR A 43 -2.87 12.54 15.99
C THR A 43 -1.86 13.39 16.76
N ILE A 44 -0.65 13.58 16.22
CA ILE A 44 0.37 14.44 16.84
C ILE A 44 -0.14 15.88 16.95
N ILE A 45 -0.70 16.44 15.86
CA ILE A 45 -1.23 17.81 15.85
C ILE A 45 -2.36 17.97 16.86
N LEU A 46 -3.32 17.04 16.90
CA LEU A 46 -4.44 17.08 17.85
C LEU A 46 -3.95 16.98 19.31
N THR A 47 -2.93 16.16 19.57
CA THR A 47 -2.32 16.03 20.90
C THR A 47 -1.61 17.32 21.31
N LEU A 48 -0.91 17.98 20.39
CA LEU A 48 -0.32 19.29 20.62
C LEU A 48 -1.41 20.35 20.89
N PHE A 49 -2.53 20.29 20.17
CA PHE A 49 -3.66 21.20 20.38
C PHE A 49 -4.26 21.05 21.79
N ILE A 50 -4.47 19.81 22.25
CA ILE A 50 -4.89 19.53 23.64
C ILE A 50 -3.87 20.12 24.62
N THR A 51 -2.57 19.91 24.38
CA THR A 51 -1.51 20.39 25.26
C THR A 51 -1.50 21.92 25.36
N ILE A 52 -1.65 22.62 24.23
CA ILE A 52 -1.74 24.09 24.20
C ILE A 52 -3.01 24.53 24.93
N LEU A 53 -4.17 23.95 24.60
CA LEU A 53 -5.45 24.30 25.22
C LEU A 53 -5.42 24.07 26.74
N SER A 54 -4.72 23.04 27.21
CA SER A 54 -4.54 22.74 28.63
C SER A 54 -3.71 23.81 29.36
N ASN A 55 -2.74 24.42 28.69
CA ASN A 55 -1.82 25.42 29.28
C ASN A 55 -2.28 26.88 29.09
N VAL A 56 -3.27 27.15 28.24
CA VAL A 56 -3.70 28.52 27.93
C VAL A 56 -4.85 28.96 28.84
N ASN A 57 -4.60 29.92 29.73
CA ASN A 57 -5.57 30.40 30.73
C ASN A 57 -6.68 31.33 30.22
N THR A 58 -6.74 31.61 28.92
CA THR A 58 -7.78 32.50 28.34
C THR A 58 -9.13 31.81 28.12
N VAL A 59 -9.19 30.47 28.18
CA VAL A 59 -10.42 29.68 27.99
C VAL A 59 -10.98 29.22 29.33
N LYS A 60 -12.30 29.35 29.52
CA LYS A 60 -13.02 28.87 30.72
C LYS A 60 -12.79 27.37 30.93
N GLU A 61 -12.64 26.97 32.19
CA GLU A 61 -12.35 25.59 32.62
C GLU A 61 -13.31 24.54 32.00
N ASN A 62 -14.63 24.82 32.04
CA ASN A 62 -15.64 23.92 31.50
C ASN A 62 -15.54 23.77 29.97
N ASP A 63 -15.36 24.87 29.24
CA ASP A 63 -15.24 24.84 27.78
C ASP A 63 -13.96 24.10 27.36
N ARG A 64 -12.85 24.34 28.09
CA ARG A 64 -11.58 23.62 27.92
C ARG A 64 -11.75 22.11 28.08
N ARG A 65 -12.46 21.69 29.12
CA ARG A 65 -12.73 20.26 29.40
C ARG A 65 -13.58 19.63 28.31
N ILE A 66 -14.62 20.31 27.84
CA ILE A 66 -15.50 19.81 26.76
C ILE A 66 -14.69 19.63 25.48
N ILE A 67 -13.93 20.66 25.06
CA ILE A 67 -13.13 20.61 23.84
C ILE A 67 -12.06 19.51 23.93
N THR A 68 -11.37 19.39 25.07
CA THR A 68 -10.35 18.36 25.29
C THR A 68 -10.94 16.96 25.18
N ASN A 69 -12.12 16.72 25.75
CA ASN A 69 -12.79 15.42 25.66
C ASN A 69 -13.22 15.10 24.23
N ILE A 70 -13.69 16.08 23.46
CA ILE A 70 -14.05 15.90 22.05
C ILE A 70 -12.82 15.54 21.23
N ILE A 71 -11.72 16.30 21.36
CA ILE A 71 -10.48 16.02 20.63
C ILE A 71 -9.88 14.67 21.06
N GLY A 72 -9.93 14.35 22.35
CA GLY A 72 -9.51 13.05 22.87
C GLY A 72 -10.30 11.89 22.26
N GLY A 73 -11.63 12.04 22.13
CA GLY A 73 -12.48 11.07 21.44
C GLY A 73 -12.11 10.89 19.97
N VAL A 74 -11.80 11.98 19.26
CA VAL A 74 -11.32 11.91 17.87
C VAL A 74 -9.99 11.16 17.76
N ILE A 75 -9.06 11.41 18.69
CA ILE A 75 -7.77 10.69 18.73
C ILE A 75 -7.99 9.18 18.89
N VAL A 76 -8.86 8.76 19.82
CA VAL A 76 -9.18 7.35 20.05
C VAL A 76 -9.84 6.72 18.81
N ALA A 77 -10.71 7.45 18.11
CA ALA A 77 -11.31 6.99 16.86
C ALA A 77 -10.26 6.80 15.77
N ILE A 78 -9.31 7.74 15.62
CA ILE A 78 -8.19 7.61 14.67
C ILE A 78 -7.32 6.40 15.00
N GLN A 79 -6.98 6.18 16.27
CA GLN A 79 -6.20 5.01 16.69
C GLN A 79 -6.95 3.70 16.41
N SER A 80 -8.26 3.69 16.61
CA SER A 80 -9.12 2.53 16.33
C SER A 80 -9.17 2.24 14.83
N LEU A 81 -9.27 3.27 13.98
CA LEU A 81 -9.18 3.12 12.53
C LEU A 81 -7.82 2.57 12.08
N ASN A 82 -6.73 3.04 12.69
CA ASN A 82 -5.39 2.54 12.38
C ASN A 82 -5.20 1.06 12.77
N ASN A 83 -5.89 0.60 13.81
CA ASN A 83 -5.87 -0.81 14.21
C ASN A 83 -6.80 -1.67 13.34
N ALA A 84 -7.97 -1.14 12.94
CA ALA A 84 -8.92 -1.85 12.09
C ALA A 84 -8.42 -2.01 10.64
N PHE A 85 -7.64 -1.03 10.14
CA PHE A 85 -7.03 -1.07 8.82
C PHE A 85 -5.51 -1.16 8.94
N PRO A 86 -4.91 -2.36 8.84
CA PRO A 86 -3.48 -2.58 9.07
C PRO A 86 -2.63 -2.12 7.87
N VAL A 87 -2.74 -0.85 7.49
CA VAL A 87 -2.09 -0.25 6.32
C VAL A 87 -0.57 -0.42 6.31
N LYS A 88 0.06 -0.44 7.48
CA LYS A 88 1.51 -0.64 7.64
C LYS A 88 1.91 -2.07 7.27
N GLN A 89 1.11 -3.06 7.67
CA GLN A 89 1.33 -4.46 7.30
C GLN A 89 1.11 -4.63 5.80
N ARG A 90 0.01 -4.08 5.26
CA ARG A 90 -0.29 -4.08 3.83
C ARG A 90 0.83 -3.45 3.00
N ALA A 91 1.36 -2.29 3.41
CA ALA A 91 2.51 -1.65 2.75
C ALA A 91 3.78 -2.52 2.76
N GLY A 92 3.99 -3.30 3.82
CA GLY A 92 5.05 -4.31 3.91
C GLY A 92 4.84 -5.44 2.90
N SER A 93 3.64 -6.00 2.83
CA SER A 93 3.28 -7.05 1.87
C SER A 93 3.46 -6.61 0.42
N TYR A 94 3.02 -5.39 0.07
CA TYR A 94 3.24 -4.82 -1.28
C TYR A 94 4.73 -4.67 -1.63
N ARG A 95 5.61 -4.44 -0.66
CA ARG A 95 7.06 -4.40 -0.90
C ARG A 95 7.61 -5.78 -1.29
N LEU A 96 7.11 -6.83 -0.66
CA LEU A 96 7.51 -8.21 -0.97
C LEU A 96 6.98 -8.63 -2.35
N LEU A 97 5.70 -8.34 -2.63
CA LEU A 97 5.10 -8.62 -3.93
C LEU A 97 5.78 -7.84 -5.06
N GLN A 98 6.18 -6.58 -4.83
CA GLN A 98 7.01 -5.82 -5.79
C GLN A 98 8.35 -6.51 -6.09
N ALA A 99 9.02 -7.06 -5.07
CA ALA A 99 10.29 -7.75 -5.27
C ALA A 99 10.10 -9.03 -6.09
N GLN A 100 9.03 -9.78 -5.82
CA GLN A 100 8.66 -10.97 -6.61
C GLN A 100 8.31 -10.60 -8.06
N ALA A 101 7.53 -9.53 -8.27
CA ALA A 101 7.21 -9.02 -9.60
C ALA A 101 8.48 -8.59 -10.37
N GLY A 102 9.41 -7.93 -9.68
CA GLY A 102 10.69 -7.52 -10.26
C GLY A 102 11.56 -8.70 -10.69
N ASN A 103 11.60 -9.77 -9.90
CA ASN A 103 12.26 -11.01 -10.29
C ASN A 103 11.58 -11.63 -11.52
N LEU A 104 10.25 -11.71 -11.50
CA LEU A 104 9.47 -12.27 -12.61
C LEU A 104 9.65 -11.49 -13.92
N LEU A 105 9.80 -10.16 -13.83
CA LEU A 105 10.11 -9.29 -14.97
C LEU A 105 11.52 -9.57 -15.53
N LEU A 106 12.49 -9.86 -14.67
CA LEU A 106 13.82 -10.29 -15.13
C LEU A 106 13.75 -11.65 -15.81
N ASP A 107 13.00 -12.58 -15.25
CA ASP A 107 12.84 -13.94 -15.79
C ASP A 107 12.17 -13.91 -17.17
N VAL A 108 11.10 -13.13 -17.36
CA VAL A 108 10.40 -13.04 -18.65
C VAL A 108 11.28 -12.42 -19.74
N ARG A 109 12.24 -11.57 -19.35
CA ARG A 109 13.17 -10.93 -20.29
C ARG A 109 14.24 -11.86 -20.84
N HIS A 110 14.53 -12.94 -20.13
CA HIS A 110 15.56 -13.92 -20.48
C HIS A 110 14.96 -15.29 -20.86
N VAL A 111 13.65 -15.35 -21.05
CA VAL A 111 12.95 -16.58 -21.41
C VAL A 111 13.33 -17.01 -22.84
N GLU A 112 13.72 -18.27 -22.99
CA GLU A 112 14.13 -18.83 -24.29
C GLU A 112 13.21 -19.97 -24.74
N SER A 113 12.40 -20.52 -23.82
CA SER A 113 11.47 -21.62 -24.10
C SER A 113 10.01 -21.31 -23.77
N LEU A 114 9.09 -22.02 -24.44
CA LEU A 114 7.65 -21.97 -24.16
C LEU A 114 7.30 -22.53 -22.77
N GLU A 115 8.05 -23.52 -22.29
CA GLU A 115 7.84 -24.13 -20.97
C GLU A 115 8.16 -23.14 -19.85
N GLU A 116 9.28 -22.41 -19.96
CA GLU A 116 9.63 -21.32 -19.05
C GLU A 116 8.60 -20.19 -19.11
N LEU A 117 8.11 -19.84 -20.30
CA LEU A 117 7.08 -18.81 -20.45
C LEU A 117 5.78 -19.20 -19.74
N HIS A 118 5.36 -20.47 -19.85
CA HIS A 118 4.21 -20.99 -19.14
C HIS A 118 4.42 -20.97 -17.60
N ASN A 119 5.61 -21.35 -17.13
CA ASN A 119 5.94 -21.29 -15.71
C ASN A 119 5.88 -19.84 -15.16
N ILE A 120 6.34 -18.88 -15.95
CA ILE A 120 6.24 -17.45 -15.60
C ILE A 120 4.78 -17.00 -15.54
N GLU A 121 3.93 -17.45 -16.47
CA GLU A 121 2.50 -17.16 -16.47
C GLU A 121 1.81 -17.71 -15.20
N VAL A 122 2.14 -18.94 -14.79
CA VAL A 122 1.65 -19.52 -13.54
C VAL A 122 2.10 -18.71 -12.32
N CYS A 123 3.38 -18.30 -12.28
CA CYS A 123 3.90 -17.45 -11.21
C CYS A 123 3.23 -16.06 -11.18
N LEU A 124 2.91 -15.48 -12.34
CA LEU A 124 2.18 -14.23 -12.45
C LEU A 124 0.77 -14.36 -11.87
N PHE A 125 0.05 -15.45 -12.19
CA PHE A 125 -1.28 -15.71 -11.65
C PHE A 125 -1.25 -15.90 -10.12
N GLN A 126 -0.25 -16.61 -9.60
CA GLN A 126 -0.03 -16.74 -8.16
C GLN A 126 0.23 -15.38 -7.51
N LEU A 127 1.06 -14.55 -8.12
CA LEU A 127 1.37 -13.21 -7.62
C LEU A 127 0.13 -12.30 -7.58
N GLN A 128 -0.72 -12.36 -8.60
CA GLN A 128 -2.01 -11.66 -8.62
C GLN A 128 -2.94 -12.15 -7.50
N THR A 129 -2.97 -13.46 -7.27
CA THR A 129 -3.77 -14.06 -6.20
C THR A 129 -3.28 -13.62 -4.82
N GLU A 130 -1.97 -13.60 -4.59
CA GLU A 130 -1.36 -13.11 -3.35
C GLU A 130 -1.60 -11.60 -3.17
N ALA A 131 -1.53 -10.80 -4.23
CA ALA A 131 -1.90 -9.39 -4.18
C ALA A 131 -3.35 -9.18 -3.76
N ALA A 132 -4.29 -9.96 -4.30
CA ALA A 132 -5.70 -9.91 -3.91
C ALA A 132 -5.92 -10.26 -2.42
N LYS A 133 -5.16 -11.22 -1.88
CA LYS A 133 -5.22 -11.56 -0.44
C LYS A 133 -4.78 -10.44 0.48
N VAL A 134 -3.88 -9.56 0.03
CA VAL A 134 -3.43 -8.39 0.80
C VAL A 134 -4.51 -7.31 0.91
N GLU A 135 -5.45 -7.29 -0.04
CA GLU A 135 -6.56 -6.33 -0.07
C GLU A 135 -7.78 -6.77 0.75
N MET A 136 -7.96 -8.08 0.93
CA MET A 136 -8.98 -8.66 1.82
C MET A 136 -8.71 -8.33 3.30
#